data_AF-A0A822DPB8-F1
#
_entry.id   AF-A0A822DPB8-F1
#
_cell.length_a   1.000
_cell.length_b   1.000
_cell.length_c   1.000
_cell.angle_alpha   90.00
_cell.angle_beta   90.00
_cell.angle_gamma   90.00
#
_symmetry.space_group_name_H-M   'P 1'
#
loop_
_entity.id
_entity.type
_entity.pdbx_description
1 polymer ?
#
loop_
_entity_poly.entity_id
_entity_poly.type
_entity_poly.pdbx_seq_one_letter_code
_entity_poly.pdbx_strand_id
1 'polypeptide(L)'
;INIIMSTAEPQNGITKQRHASPPQSRQSSAENTKDVELTPTILHEIYHIIRDLVLFFCRRIIFGPPMFKLLVSFTIIIIGSILKALDLAPTSYLSSKKNIFNIYFAKLGWGWTMGLLIPFIYLTYITTYNHYQIITRHLVRLLVATGVWYIVTSLFVHVESYTGMCKHETMQGVTRKICLSGGFEWQEGHDFSGHVFLLLYAILIINEEVKSYDKGTKNADEAN
;
A
#
# COMPACT_ATOMS: atom_id res chain seq x y z
N ILE A 1 -18.50 62.49 52.26
CA ILE A 1 -18.98 63.19 53.47
C ILE A 1 -19.92 62.24 54.20
N ASN A 2 -19.57 61.86 55.44
CA ASN A 2 -20.26 61.00 56.46
C ASN A 2 -20.48 59.52 56.08
N ILE A 3 -19.85 58.50 56.67
CA ILE A 3 -19.67 58.03 58.08
C ILE A 3 -20.98 57.74 58.80
N ILE A 4 -21.32 56.45 58.98
CA ILE A 4 -21.94 55.76 60.16
C ILE A 4 -21.60 54.25 59.96
N MET A 5 -20.69 53.56 60.65
CA MET A 5 -20.51 53.22 62.08
C MET A 5 -21.63 52.32 62.65
N SER A 6 -21.33 51.05 62.94
CA SER A 6 -21.53 50.45 64.28
C SER A 6 -21.56 48.91 64.23
N THR A 7 -20.60 48.36 64.94
CA THR A 7 -20.40 47.00 65.43
C THR A 7 -21.44 46.57 66.48
N ALA A 8 -21.70 45.27 66.63
CA ALA A 8 -21.76 44.56 67.93
C ALA A 8 -22.01 43.03 67.79
N GLU A 9 -21.15 42.28 68.48
CA GLU A 9 -21.07 40.84 68.85
C GLU A 9 -22.10 40.48 69.97
N PRO A 10 -22.09 39.33 70.72
CA PRO A 10 -21.45 37.99 70.57
C PRO A 10 -22.27 36.75 71.14
N GLN A 11 -21.61 35.56 71.15
CA GLN A 11 -21.69 34.39 72.09
C GLN A 11 -22.94 33.49 72.12
N ASN A 12 -22.94 32.19 72.48
CA ASN A 12 -22.00 31.05 72.62
C ASN A 12 -22.85 29.89 73.23
N GLY A 13 -22.58 28.62 72.91
CA GLY A 13 -22.77 27.51 73.89
C GLY A 13 -23.66 26.29 73.56
N ILE A 14 -23.08 25.12 73.92
CA ILE A 14 -23.69 23.86 74.44
C ILE A 14 -24.07 22.77 73.40
N THR A 15 -23.75 21.45 73.46
CA THR A 15 -22.88 20.51 74.22
C THR A 15 -23.15 19.09 73.67
N LYS A 16 -22.15 18.20 73.50
CA LYS A 16 -22.05 16.79 74.03
C LYS A 16 -21.08 15.86 73.23
N GLN A 17 -20.21 15.16 73.96
CA GLN A 17 -19.27 14.09 73.55
C GLN A 17 -19.77 12.67 73.90
N ARG A 18 -19.21 11.62 73.24
CA ARG A 18 -18.71 10.32 73.80
C ARG A 18 -18.15 9.40 72.66
N HIS A 19 -16.84 9.08 72.62
CA HIS A 19 -16.12 7.82 73.03
C HIS A 19 -16.31 6.61 72.05
N ALA A 20 -15.33 5.77 71.61
CA ALA A 20 -13.92 5.44 71.95
C ALA A 20 -13.26 4.54 70.81
N SER A 21 -12.02 4.77 70.34
CA SER A 21 -10.74 3.97 70.51
C SER A 21 -10.42 2.85 69.44
N PRO A 22 -9.17 2.30 69.26
CA PRO A 22 -8.07 2.75 68.36
C PRO A 22 -7.39 1.61 67.47
N PRO A 23 -6.05 1.50 67.23
CA PRO A 23 -5.29 1.82 65.99
C PRO A 23 -4.44 0.66 65.36
N GLN A 24 -3.77 0.83 64.19
CA GLN A 24 -2.53 0.09 63.81
C GLN A 24 -1.83 0.65 62.53
N SER A 25 -0.67 1.32 62.68
CA SER A 25 0.71 0.89 62.31
C SER A 25 1.05 0.93 60.80
N ARG A 26 1.77 1.94 60.29
CA ARG A 26 3.25 2.19 60.31
C ARG A 26 4.03 1.25 59.37
N GLN A 27 4.55 1.78 58.25
CA GLN A 27 6.00 1.80 57.94
C GLN A 27 6.32 2.49 56.61
N SER A 28 7.21 3.48 56.71
CA SER A 28 7.99 4.08 55.63
C SER A 28 9.32 3.32 55.55
N SER A 29 9.74 2.90 54.36
CA SER A 29 11.15 2.73 53.99
C SER A 29 11.30 2.90 52.49
N ALA A 30 12.17 3.84 52.11
CA ALA A 30 12.63 4.07 50.76
C ALA A 30 13.53 2.92 50.28
N GLU A 31 13.59 2.69 48.95
CA GLU A 31 14.79 2.47 48.12
C GLU A 31 14.46 1.64 46.85
N ASN A 32 14.81 2.19 45.67
CA ASN A 32 14.96 1.58 44.32
C ASN A 32 13.90 0.58 43.83
N THR A 33 13.16 0.80 42.74
CA THR A 33 13.66 1.05 41.38
C THR A 33 12.51 1.67 40.58
N LYS A 34 12.68 2.91 40.10
CA LYS A 34 11.76 3.47 39.09
C LYS A 34 12.15 2.85 37.75
N ASP A 35 11.69 1.63 37.51
CA ASP A 35 11.66 1.05 36.17
C ASP A 35 10.62 1.82 35.36
N VAL A 36 11.09 2.94 34.79
CA VAL A 36 10.74 3.40 33.45
C VAL A 36 9.25 3.28 33.09
N GLU A 37 8.43 4.17 33.65
CA GLU A 37 7.18 4.59 33.03
C GLU A 37 7.49 5.71 32.00
N LEU A 38 8.43 5.43 31.09
CA LEU A 38 8.87 6.31 30.00
C LEU A 38 9.10 5.51 28.71
N THR A 39 8.16 4.61 28.41
CA THR A 39 8.19 3.77 27.20
C THR A 39 6.92 3.78 26.35
N PRO A 40 5.87 4.60 26.61
CA PRO A 40 4.84 4.87 25.59
C PRO A 40 5.15 6.13 24.77
N THR A 41 5.87 7.12 25.30
CA THR A 41 6.09 8.43 24.66
C THR A 41 7.13 8.36 23.53
N ILE A 42 8.31 7.78 23.79
CA ILE A 42 9.38 7.72 22.78
C ILE A 42 8.98 6.82 21.60
N LEU A 43 8.28 5.71 21.87
CA LEU A 43 7.81 4.80 20.82
C LEU A 43 6.72 5.46 19.97
N HIS A 44 5.84 6.25 20.58
CA HIS A 44 4.85 7.05 19.87
C HIS A 44 5.49 8.13 18.99
N GLU A 45 6.50 8.85 19.49
CA GLU A 45 7.26 9.83 18.71
C GLU A 45 8.01 9.19 17.53
N ILE A 46 8.66 8.04 17.75
CA ILE A 46 9.31 7.26 16.69
C ILE A 46 8.29 6.81 15.65
N TYR A 47 7.11 6.34 16.08
CA TYR A 47 6.04 5.95 15.17
C TYR A 47 5.56 7.13 14.32
N HIS A 48 5.38 8.31 14.92
CA HIS A 48 5.01 9.53 14.18
C HIS A 48 6.07 9.95 13.17
N ILE A 49 7.34 9.95 13.56
CA ILE A 49 8.46 10.30 12.66
C ILE A 49 8.57 9.30 11.52
N ILE A 50 8.50 7.99 11.82
CA ILE A 50 8.52 6.94 10.79
C ILE A 50 7.31 7.08 9.87
N ARG A 51 6.11 7.28 10.42
CA ARG A 51 4.88 7.49 9.64
C ARG A 51 5.03 8.69 8.73
N ASP A 52 5.52 9.82 9.23
CA ASP A 52 5.63 11.05 8.44
C ASP A 52 6.75 10.95 7.39
N LEU A 53 7.84 10.25 7.69
CA LEU A 53 8.89 9.92 6.72
C LEU A 53 8.38 8.97 5.64
N VAL A 54 7.65 7.92 6.01
CA VAL A 54 7.03 6.96 5.10
C VAL A 54 5.99 7.68 4.25
N LEU A 55 5.11 8.49 4.83
CA LEU A 55 4.12 9.27 4.09
C LEU A 55 4.77 10.32 3.19
N PHE A 56 5.86 10.95 3.61
CA PHE A 56 6.63 11.85 2.77
C PHE A 56 7.19 11.11 1.56
N PHE A 57 7.80 9.95 1.76
CA PHE A 57 8.33 9.12 0.69
C PHE A 57 7.22 8.58 -0.20
N CYS A 58 6.14 8.04 0.36
CA CYS A 58 4.96 7.58 -0.37
C CYS A 58 4.34 8.71 -1.18
N ARG A 59 4.18 9.91 -0.61
CA ARG A 59 3.65 11.08 -1.33
C ARG A 59 4.60 11.51 -2.44
N ARG A 60 5.91 11.51 -2.21
CA ARG A 60 6.92 11.81 -3.22
C ARG A 60 6.92 10.77 -4.36
N ILE A 61 6.70 9.50 -4.04
CA ILE A 61 6.61 8.41 -5.01
C ILE A 61 5.26 8.46 -5.75
N ILE A 62 4.14 8.74 -5.08
CA ILE A 62 2.80 8.79 -5.69
C ILE A 62 2.63 10.05 -6.55
N PHE A 63 3.10 11.21 -6.10
CA PHE A 63 2.93 12.48 -6.81
C PHE A 63 4.16 12.90 -7.62
N GLY A 64 5.24 12.11 -7.59
CA GLY A 64 6.47 12.41 -8.32
C GLY A 64 6.35 12.27 -9.85
N PRO A 65 7.39 12.70 -10.59
CA PRO A 65 7.46 12.49 -12.03
C PRO A 65 7.50 10.97 -12.35
N PRO A 66 6.89 10.55 -13.49
CA PRO A 66 6.74 9.13 -13.83
C PRO A 66 8.09 8.41 -13.94
N MET A 67 9.14 9.11 -14.38
CA MET A 67 10.50 8.57 -14.47
C MET A 67 11.09 8.21 -13.10
N PHE A 68 10.83 9.02 -12.08
CA PHE A 68 11.31 8.74 -10.71
C PHE A 68 10.60 7.52 -10.13
N LYS A 69 9.30 7.36 -10.39
CA LYS A 69 8.53 6.16 -9.99
C LYS A 69 9.14 4.92 -10.61
N LEU A 70 9.42 4.99 -11.92
CA LEU A 70 10.00 3.91 -12.69
C LEU A 70 11.36 3.51 -12.11
N LEU A 71 12.24 4.47 -11.83
CA LEU A 71 13.55 4.23 -11.23
C LEU A 71 13.45 3.57 -9.86
N VAL A 72 12.57 4.06 -8.97
CA VAL A 72 12.37 3.48 -7.63
C VAL A 72 11.80 2.06 -7.72
N SER A 73 10.84 1.82 -8.62
CA SER A 73 10.32 0.47 -8.84
C SER A 73 11.41 -0.47 -9.34
N PHE A 74 12.24 -0.04 -10.29
CA PHE A 74 13.36 -0.84 -10.78
C PHE A 74 14.40 -1.15 -9.70
N THR A 75 14.75 -0.19 -8.84
CA THR A 75 15.70 -0.46 -7.74
C THR A 75 15.14 -1.47 -6.75
N ILE A 76 13.86 -1.37 -6.38
CA ILE A 76 13.20 -2.34 -5.49
C ILE A 76 13.20 -3.74 -6.13
N ILE A 77 12.93 -3.84 -7.43
CA ILE A 77 12.95 -5.11 -8.16
C ILE A 77 14.35 -5.72 -8.15
N ILE A 78 15.37 -4.95 -8.48
CA ILE A 78 16.77 -5.41 -8.51
C ILE A 78 17.21 -5.89 -7.12
N ILE A 79 16.89 -5.13 -6.07
CA ILE A 79 17.17 -5.52 -4.69
C ILE A 79 16.44 -6.82 -4.35
N GLY A 80 15.16 -6.94 -4.70
CA GLY A 80 14.38 -8.18 -4.49
C GLY A 80 14.97 -9.38 -5.23
N SER A 81 15.46 -9.20 -6.45
CA SER A 81 16.14 -10.24 -7.23
C SER A 81 17.46 -10.66 -6.61
N ILE A 82 18.26 -9.71 -6.12
CA ILE A 82 19.53 -9.98 -5.44
C ILE A 82 19.27 -10.70 -4.11
N LEU A 83 18.31 -10.26 -3.31
CA LEU A 83 17.94 -10.91 -2.05
C LEU A 83 17.47 -12.36 -2.26
N LYS A 84 16.75 -12.62 -3.35
CA LYS A 84 16.36 -13.98 -3.75
C LYS A 84 17.57 -14.80 -4.22
N ALA A 85 18.51 -14.21 -4.95
CA ALA A 85 19.72 -14.89 -5.40
C ALA A 85 20.68 -15.24 -4.25
N LEU A 86 20.61 -14.50 -3.13
CA LEU A 86 21.37 -14.76 -1.91
C LEU A 86 20.68 -15.76 -0.96
N ASP A 87 19.54 -16.35 -1.35
CA ASP A 87 18.72 -17.27 -0.52
C ASP A 87 18.35 -16.72 0.87
N LEU A 88 18.42 -15.40 1.07
CA LEU A 88 18.10 -14.73 2.33
C LEU A 88 16.59 -14.70 2.63
N ALA A 89 15.76 -15.11 1.67
CA ALA A 89 14.32 -15.14 1.80
C ALA A 89 13.85 -16.52 2.30
N PRO A 90 13.33 -16.65 3.53
CA PRO A 90 12.71 -17.89 3.98
C PRO A 90 11.52 -18.21 3.07
N THR A 91 11.33 -19.50 2.75
CA THR A 91 10.20 -20.00 1.96
C THR A 91 8.90 -19.85 2.75
N SER A 92 8.38 -18.62 2.83
CA SER A 92 7.15 -18.28 3.53
C SER A 92 5.93 -18.81 2.79
N TYR A 93 4.86 -19.13 3.53
CA TYR A 93 3.57 -19.64 3.03
C TYR A 93 2.96 -18.79 1.88
N LEU A 94 3.22 -17.48 1.85
CA LEU A 94 2.82 -16.55 0.77
C LEU A 94 3.67 -16.63 -0.51
N SER A 95 4.84 -17.27 -0.45
CA SER A 95 5.74 -17.52 -1.59
C SER A 95 5.43 -18.83 -2.31
N SER A 96 4.53 -19.66 -1.75
CA SER A 96 4.15 -20.91 -2.39
C SER A 96 3.37 -20.64 -3.69
N LYS A 97 3.86 -21.17 -4.83
CA LYS A 97 3.23 -21.01 -6.16
C LYS A 97 1.74 -21.42 -6.18
N LYS A 98 1.29 -22.23 -5.21
CA LYS A 98 -0.07 -22.77 -5.07
C LYS A 98 -1.01 -21.93 -4.19
N ASN A 99 -0.53 -20.86 -3.56
CA ASN A 99 -1.40 -20.05 -2.72
C ASN A 99 -2.47 -19.34 -3.57
N ILE A 100 -3.73 -19.44 -3.14
CA ILE A 100 -4.89 -18.86 -3.83
C ILE A 100 -4.70 -17.35 -4.00
N PHE A 101 -4.08 -16.67 -3.04
CA PHE A 101 -3.73 -15.25 -3.18
C PHE A 101 -2.75 -15.00 -4.33
N ASN A 102 -1.73 -15.84 -4.51
CA ASN A 102 -0.81 -15.70 -5.64
C ASN A 102 -1.48 -16.06 -6.98
N ILE A 103 -2.36 -17.05 -7.00
CA ILE A 103 -3.04 -17.48 -8.23
C ILE A 103 -4.14 -16.48 -8.64
N TYR A 104 -4.87 -15.87 -7.72
CA TYR A 104 -5.95 -14.95 -8.06
C TYR A 104 -5.47 -13.50 -8.13
N PHE A 105 -4.69 -13.03 -7.17
CA PHE A 105 -4.27 -11.62 -7.12
C PHE A 105 -3.26 -11.31 -8.24
N ALA A 106 -2.36 -12.24 -8.52
CA ALA A 106 -1.30 -12.01 -9.49
C ALA A 106 -1.78 -12.25 -10.94
N LYS A 107 -2.73 -13.19 -11.15
CA LYS A 107 -3.27 -13.54 -12.48
C LYS A 107 -4.49 -12.70 -12.88
N LEU A 108 -5.26 -12.13 -11.94
CA LEU A 108 -6.34 -11.16 -12.21
C LEU A 108 -5.94 -9.70 -12.03
N GLY A 109 -4.65 -9.37 -11.89
CA GLY A 109 -4.22 -7.99 -11.69
C GLY A 109 -4.79 -7.00 -12.71
N TRP A 110 -4.92 -7.42 -13.99
CA TRP A 110 -5.52 -6.59 -15.04
C TRP A 110 -7.05 -6.49 -14.94
N GLY A 111 -7.71 -7.49 -14.36
CA GLY A 111 -9.13 -7.42 -14.03
C GLY A 111 -9.41 -6.37 -12.95
N TRP A 112 -8.52 -6.26 -11.95
CA TRP A 112 -8.63 -5.25 -10.90
C TRP A 112 -8.36 -3.83 -11.42
N THR A 113 -7.40 -3.64 -12.33
CA THR A 113 -7.18 -2.32 -12.95
C THR A 113 -8.40 -1.88 -13.73
N MET A 114 -8.94 -2.75 -14.59
CA MET A 114 -10.19 -2.50 -15.31
C MET A 114 -11.36 -2.23 -14.37
N GLY A 115 -11.47 -3.01 -13.30
CA GLY A 115 -12.51 -2.87 -12.28
C GLY A 115 -12.46 -1.53 -11.52
N LEU A 116 -11.31 -0.86 -11.46
CA LEU A 116 -11.20 0.49 -10.87
C LEU A 116 -11.33 1.61 -11.91
N LEU A 117 -10.79 1.41 -13.11
CA LEU A 117 -10.82 2.37 -14.21
C LEU A 117 -12.22 2.56 -14.80
N ILE A 118 -12.96 1.48 -15.01
CA ILE A 118 -14.29 1.53 -15.63
C ILE A 118 -15.29 2.33 -14.77
N PRO A 119 -15.40 2.09 -13.44
CA PRO A 119 -16.25 2.91 -12.59
C PRO A 119 -15.79 4.37 -12.52
N PHE A 120 -14.48 4.63 -12.53
CA PHE A 120 -13.97 6.00 -12.57
C PHE A 120 -14.43 6.75 -13.83
N ILE A 121 -14.30 6.13 -15.01
CA ILE A 121 -14.80 6.69 -16.28
C ILE A 121 -16.32 6.88 -16.23
N TYR A 122 -17.06 5.93 -15.66
CA TYR A 122 -18.52 6.00 -15.50
C TYR A 122 -18.95 7.15 -14.58
N LEU A 123 -18.24 7.36 -13.47
CA LEU A 123 -18.51 8.49 -12.57
C LEU A 123 -18.22 9.82 -13.26
N THR A 124 -17.09 9.94 -13.98
CA THR A 124 -16.78 11.13 -14.79
C THR A 124 -17.84 11.40 -15.86
N TYR A 125 -18.42 10.36 -16.45
CA TYR A 125 -19.52 10.49 -17.42
C TYR A 125 -20.77 11.09 -16.77
N ILE A 126 -21.16 10.65 -15.56
CA ILE A 126 -22.36 11.15 -14.89
C ILE A 126 -22.18 12.58 -14.38
N THR A 127 -20.99 12.93 -13.88
CA THR A 127 -20.76 14.23 -13.21
C THR A 127 -20.51 15.39 -14.16
N THR A 128 -20.20 15.13 -15.44
CA THR A 128 -19.74 16.19 -16.36
C THR A 128 -20.68 16.33 -17.56
N TYR A 129 -21.36 17.49 -17.70
CA TYR A 129 -22.56 17.62 -18.53
C TYR A 129 -22.35 17.78 -20.06
N ASN A 130 -21.13 17.72 -20.62
CA ASN A 130 -20.95 17.81 -22.08
C ASN A 130 -19.57 17.33 -22.62
N HIS A 131 -19.26 16.03 -22.68
CA HIS A 131 -17.88 15.60 -23.00
C HIS A 131 -17.66 14.27 -23.75
N TYR A 132 -18.33 14.03 -24.88
CA TYR A 132 -18.00 12.88 -25.77
C TYR A 132 -16.51 12.82 -26.13
N GLN A 133 -15.85 13.97 -26.32
CA GLN A 133 -14.42 14.06 -26.65
C GLN A 133 -13.49 13.63 -25.49
N ILE A 134 -13.88 13.85 -24.23
CA ILE A 134 -13.07 13.45 -23.07
C ILE A 134 -13.22 11.94 -22.84
N ILE A 135 -14.46 11.45 -22.87
CA ILE A 135 -14.78 10.04 -22.67
C ILE A 135 -14.16 9.17 -23.77
N THR A 136 -14.24 9.59 -25.03
CA THR A 136 -13.61 8.86 -26.15
C THR A 136 -12.09 8.79 -26.00
N ARG A 137 -11.43 9.83 -25.48
CA ARG A 137 -9.98 9.78 -25.17
C ARG A 137 -9.67 8.76 -24.09
N HIS A 138 -10.46 8.72 -23.01
CA HIS A 138 -10.30 7.71 -21.95
C HIS A 138 -10.53 6.29 -22.47
N LEU A 139 -11.55 6.08 -23.30
CA LEU A 139 -11.85 4.78 -23.90
C LEU A 139 -10.77 4.32 -24.88
N VAL A 140 -10.30 5.21 -25.77
CA VAL A 140 -9.22 4.90 -26.71
C VAL A 140 -7.93 4.58 -25.96
N ARG A 141 -7.62 5.34 -24.90
CA ARG A 141 -6.44 5.06 -24.08
C ARG A 141 -6.55 3.73 -23.35
N LEU A 142 -7.72 3.40 -22.80
CA LEU A 142 -7.98 2.10 -22.17
C LEU A 142 -7.83 0.94 -23.17
N LEU A 143 -8.29 1.13 -24.41
CA LEU A 143 -8.15 0.17 -25.49
C LEU A 143 -6.68 -0.03 -25.88
N VAL A 144 -5.94 1.07 -26.09
CA VAL A 144 -4.49 1.03 -26.37
C VAL A 144 -3.75 0.36 -25.22
N ALA A 145 -4.12 0.67 -23.97
CA ALA A 145 -3.49 0.08 -22.80
C ALA A 145 -3.71 -1.44 -22.73
N THR A 146 -4.93 -1.88 -23.05
CA THR A 146 -5.27 -3.31 -23.14
C THR A 146 -4.49 -4.00 -24.26
N GLY A 147 -4.36 -3.35 -25.40
CA GLY A 147 -3.58 -3.87 -26.53
C GLY A 147 -2.10 -4.04 -26.18
N VAL A 148 -1.48 -3.01 -25.58
CA VAL A 148 -0.08 -3.07 -25.13
C VAL A 148 0.11 -4.16 -24.07
N TRP A 149 -0.78 -4.25 -23.08
CA TRP A 149 -0.75 -5.32 -22.08
C TRP A 149 -0.82 -6.70 -22.74
N TYR A 150 -1.75 -6.91 -23.67
CA TYR A 150 -1.91 -8.19 -24.37
C TYR A 150 -0.67 -8.56 -25.18
N ILE A 151 -0.10 -7.61 -25.93
CA ILE A 151 1.10 -7.84 -26.73
C ILE A 151 2.29 -8.19 -25.83
N VAL A 152 2.53 -7.43 -24.76
CA VAL A 152 3.68 -7.66 -23.88
C VAL A 152 3.54 -8.98 -23.12
N THR A 153 2.35 -9.29 -22.60
CA THR A 153 2.11 -10.57 -21.92
C THR A 153 2.21 -11.76 -22.87
N SER A 154 1.71 -11.62 -24.10
CA SER A 154 1.90 -12.62 -25.15
C SER A 154 3.37 -12.84 -25.47
N LEU A 155 4.15 -11.75 -25.56
CA LEU A 155 5.59 -11.82 -25.79
C LEU A 155 6.30 -12.55 -24.64
N PHE A 156 5.94 -12.30 -23.38
CA PHE A 156 6.53 -13.03 -22.25
C PHE A 156 6.25 -14.53 -22.32
N VAL A 157 5.01 -14.94 -22.60
CA VAL A 157 4.66 -16.36 -22.78
C VAL A 157 5.40 -16.96 -23.98
N HIS A 158 5.56 -16.18 -25.05
CA HIS A 158 6.31 -16.61 -26.21
C HIS A 158 7.78 -16.85 -25.84
N VAL A 159 8.44 -15.87 -25.23
CA VAL A 159 9.85 -15.98 -24.83
C VAL A 159 10.08 -17.09 -23.81
N GLU A 160 9.17 -17.28 -22.84
CA GLU A 160 9.20 -18.43 -21.90
C GLU A 160 9.14 -19.77 -22.67
N SER A 161 8.27 -19.86 -23.69
CA SER A 161 8.14 -21.08 -24.50
C SER A 161 9.35 -21.34 -25.41
N TYR A 162 10.07 -20.29 -25.83
CA TYR A 162 11.30 -20.40 -26.62
C TYR A 162 12.53 -20.72 -25.77
N THR A 163 12.59 -20.21 -24.55
CA THR A 163 13.72 -20.43 -23.64
C THR A 163 13.57 -21.70 -22.79
N GLY A 164 12.37 -22.27 -22.74
CA GLY A 164 12.11 -23.56 -22.08
C GLY A 164 12.65 -24.74 -22.87
N MET A 165 12.86 -25.86 -22.18
CA MET A 165 13.38 -27.09 -22.76
C MET A 165 12.59 -28.31 -22.29
N CYS A 166 12.51 -29.34 -23.11
CA CYS A 166 11.99 -30.64 -22.67
C CYS A 166 13.07 -31.30 -21.78
N LYS A 167 12.70 -31.83 -20.61
CA LYS A 167 13.65 -32.48 -19.70
C LYS A 167 14.27 -33.76 -20.27
N HIS A 168 13.70 -34.29 -21.36
CA HIS A 168 14.13 -35.55 -21.94
C HIS A 168 15.22 -35.35 -23.01
N GLU A 169 16.32 -36.10 -22.91
CA GLU A 169 17.53 -35.94 -23.74
C GLU A 169 17.27 -36.10 -25.25
N THR A 170 16.38 -37.01 -25.65
CA THR A 170 16.06 -37.28 -27.06
C THR A 170 15.12 -36.25 -27.69
N MET A 171 14.51 -35.37 -26.87
CA MET A 171 13.49 -34.40 -27.29
C MET A 171 13.96 -32.95 -27.00
N GLN A 172 15.27 -32.70 -26.96
CA GLN A 172 15.82 -31.36 -26.80
C GLN A 172 15.51 -30.50 -28.03
N GLY A 173 15.04 -29.26 -27.81
CA GLY A 173 14.68 -28.32 -28.89
C GLY A 173 13.28 -28.47 -29.48
N VAL A 174 12.46 -29.41 -29.00
CA VAL A 174 11.05 -29.52 -29.43
C VAL A 174 10.18 -28.49 -28.73
N THR A 175 9.04 -28.15 -29.32
CA THR A 175 8.09 -27.20 -28.70
C THR A 175 7.38 -27.80 -27.49
N ARG A 176 6.95 -26.94 -26.55
CA ARG A 176 6.20 -27.33 -25.34
C ARG A 176 5.04 -28.29 -25.62
N LYS A 177 4.29 -28.06 -26.70
CA LYS A 177 3.14 -28.91 -27.07
C LYS A 177 3.57 -30.34 -27.42
N ILE A 178 4.67 -30.49 -28.16
CA ILE A 178 5.19 -31.80 -28.58
C ILE A 178 5.76 -32.56 -27.38
N CYS A 179 6.55 -31.88 -26.53
CA CYS A 179 7.09 -32.48 -25.30
C CYS A 179 5.97 -33.00 -24.37
N LEU A 180 4.94 -32.17 -24.12
CA LEU A 180 3.81 -32.55 -23.28
C LEU A 180 2.93 -33.64 -23.91
N SER A 181 2.73 -33.60 -25.24
CA SER A 181 2.00 -34.66 -25.94
C SER A 181 2.74 -36.00 -25.93
N GLY A 182 4.07 -35.98 -25.79
CA GLY A 182 4.88 -37.18 -25.59
C GLY A 182 4.87 -37.71 -24.15
N GLY A 183 4.16 -37.05 -23.22
CA GLY A 183 4.13 -37.43 -21.81
C GLY A 183 5.38 -36.98 -21.03
N PHE A 184 6.22 -36.13 -21.60
CA PHE A 184 7.45 -35.65 -20.96
C PHE A 184 7.23 -34.35 -20.19
N GLU A 185 8.03 -34.15 -19.15
CA GLU A 185 8.01 -32.92 -18.37
C GLU A 185 8.73 -31.78 -19.11
N TRP A 186 8.06 -30.63 -19.19
CA TRP A 186 8.64 -29.38 -19.70
C TRP A 186 9.34 -28.62 -18.58
N GLN A 187 10.59 -28.24 -18.80
CA GLN A 187 11.29 -27.29 -17.95
C GLN A 187 10.94 -25.87 -18.40
N GLU A 188 10.28 -25.13 -17.52
CA GLU A 188 9.95 -23.72 -17.73
C GLU A 188 11.25 -22.91 -18.00
N GLY A 189 11.18 -22.00 -18.96
CA GLY A 189 12.30 -21.16 -19.37
C GLY A 189 12.55 -19.99 -18.40
N HIS A 190 13.18 -18.94 -18.89
CA HIS A 190 13.43 -17.75 -18.09
C HIS A 190 12.13 -16.95 -17.89
N ASP A 191 11.65 -16.88 -16.64
CA ASP A 191 10.48 -16.09 -16.25
C ASP A 191 10.82 -14.58 -16.19
N PHE A 192 10.58 -13.85 -17.27
CA PHE A 192 10.45 -12.39 -17.18
C PHE A 192 9.22 -12.10 -16.30
N SER A 193 9.43 -11.61 -15.08
CA SER A 193 8.40 -11.43 -14.05
C SER A 193 7.19 -10.60 -14.54
N GLY A 194 6.23 -11.26 -15.18
CA GLY A 194 5.06 -10.64 -15.78
C GLY A 194 4.17 -9.96 -14.74
N HIS A 195 4.19 -10.46 -13.49
CA HIS A 195 3.48 -9.88 -12.36
C HIS A 195 3.99 -8.49 -12.00
N VAL A 196 5.31 -8.32 -11.98
CA VAL A 196 5.95 -7.04 -11.69
C VAL A 196 5.69 -6.05 -12.82
N PHE A 197 5.79 -6.50 -14.07
CA PHE A 197 5.41 -5.69 -15.23
C PHE A 197 3.96 -5.22 -15.12
N LEU A 198 3.03 -6.13 -14.85
CA LEU A 198 1.60 -5.82 -14.79
C LEU A 198 1.27 -4.81 -13.70
N LEU A 199 1.87 -4.95 -12.51
CA LEU A 199 1.69 -3.99 -11.41
C LEU A 199 2.29 -2.61 -11.73
N LEU A 200 3.49 -2.57 -12.31
CA LEU A 200 4.12 -1.32 -12.72
C LEU A 200 3.32 -0.62 -13.82
N TYR A 201 2.85 -1.40 -14.79
CA TYR A 201 2.03 -0.93 -15.89
C TYR A 201 0.69 -0.36 -15.41
N ALA A 202 0.02 -1.07 -14.49
CA ALA A 202 -1.20 -0.62 -13.83
C ALA A 202 -1.04 0.76 -13.17
N ILE A 203 0.04 0.93 -12.38
CA ILE A 203 0.32 2.17 -11.68
C ILE A 203 0.56 3.33 -12.67
N LEU A 204 1.26 3.08 -13.77
CA LEU A 204 1.52 4.11 -14.78
C LEU A 204 0.22 4.58 -15.46
N ILE A 205 -0.66 3.64 -15.85
CA ILE A 205 -1.95 3.97 -16.46
C ILE A 205 -2.82 4.78 -15.51
N ILE A 206 -2.98 4.33 -14.26
CA ILE A 206 -3.80 5.05 -13.26
C ILE A 206 -3.28 6.48 -13.04
N ASN A 207 -1.95 6.66 -12.98
CA ASN A 207 -1.37 7.99 -12.80
C ASN A 207 -1.60 8.94 -13.99
N GLU A 208 -1.64 8.40 -15.19
CA GLU A 208 -1.85 9.16 -16.40
C GLU A 208 -3.32 9.62 -16.51
N GLU A 209 -4.26 8.77 -16.09
CA GLU A 209 -5.69 9.06 -16.00
C GLU A 209 -5.98 10.16 -14.98
N VAL A 210 -5.40 10.06 -13.77
CA VAL A 210 -5.55 11.08 -12.71
C VAL A 210 -5.01 12.44 -13.18
N LYS A 211 -3.88 12.46 -13.89
CA LYS A 211 -3.31 13.70 -14.44
C LYS A 211 -4.18 14.31 -15.55
N SER A 212 -4.81 13.47 -16.35
CA SER A 212 -5.72 13.92 -17.40
C SER A 212 -6.96 14.58 -16.80
N TYR A 213 -7.47 14.03 -15.70
CA TYR A 213 -8.60 14.59 -14.95
C TYR A 213 -8.28 15.95 -14.30
N ASP A 214 -7.16 16.08 -13.58
CA ASP A 214 -6.73 17.34 -12.92
C ASP A 214 -6.53 18.50 -13.92
N LYS A 215 -6.02 18.20 -15.12
CA LYS A 215 -5.93 19.21 -16.19
C LYS A 215 -7.31 19.60 -16.72
N GLY A 216 -8.23 18.65 -16.84
CA GLY A 216 -9.60 18.90 -17.27
C GLY A 216 -10.35 19.83 -16.33
N THR A 217 -10.19 19.66 -15.01
CA THR A 217 -10.86 20.51 -14.00
C THR A 217 -10.32 21.93 -14.01
N LYS A 218 -8.99 22.12 -14.03
CA LYS A 218 -8.37 23.46 -14.06
C LYS A 218 -8.81 24.29 -15.27
N ASN A 219 -8.86 23.67 -16.45
CA ASN A 219 -9.33 24.35 -17.66
C ASN A 219 -10.81 24.74 -17.60
N ALA A 220 -11.63 24.01 -16.84
CA ALA A 220 -13.03 24.35 -16.64
C ALA A 220 -13.20 25.50 -15.63
N ASP A 221 -12.39 25.53 -14.57
CA ASP A 221 -12.38 26.62 -13.59
C ASP A 221 -11.89 27.94 -14.18
N GLU A 222 -10.95 27.92 -15.13
CA GLU A 222 -10.46 29.12 -15.82
C GLU A 222 -11.44 29.67 -16.89
N ALA A 223 -12.43 28.88 -17.30
CA ALA A 223 -13.40 29.25 -18.33
C ALA A 223 -14.72 29.83 -17.78
N ASN A 224 -14.90 29.84 -16.44
CA ASN A 224 -16.06 30.36 -15.71
C ASN A 224 -15.70 31.64 -14.94
#